data_AF-A0A952IFW5-F1
#
_entry.id   AF-A0A952IFW5-F1
#
_cell.length_a   1.000
_cell.length_b   1.000
_cell.length_c   1.000
_cell.angle_alpha   90.00
_cell.angle_beta   90.00
_cell.angle_gamma   90.00
#
_symmetry.space_group_name_H-M   'P 1'
#
loop_
_entity.id
_entity.type
_entity.pdbx_description
1 polymer ?
#
loop_
_entity_poly.entity_id
_entity_poly.type
_entity_poly.pdbx_seq_one_letter_code
_entity_poly.pdbx_strand_id
1 'polypeptide(L)'
;MHLVLDVDRLGVIEDYCQRNVAAKQFPGIAWRIEFEGQSSAVQVVGFADHQLSRPLRDDQIFRIYSMTKPLISMLSLMLVERGL
;
A
#
# COMPACT_ATOMS: atom_id res chain seq x y z
N MET A 1 -9.22 -7.52 24.88
CA MET A 1 -9.17 -8.37 23.69
C MET A 1 -7.91 -7.99 22.94
N HIS A 2 -6.86 -8.81 23.00
CA HIS A 2 -5.64 -8.59 22.21
C HIS A 2 -5.89 -9.16 20.81
N LEU A 3 -5.87 -8.30 19.80
CA LEU A 3 -5.94 -8.74 18.41
C LEU A 3 -4.56 -9.29 18.04
N VAL A 4 -4.49 -10.42 17.36
CA VAL A 4 -3.22 -11.01 16.89
C VAL A 4 -3.30 -11.14 15.38
N LEU A 5 -2.21 -10.80 14.69
CA LEU A 5 -2.09 -11.02 13.25
C LEU A 5 -1.90 -12.51 12.98
N ASP A 6 -2.85 -13.12 12.30
CA ASP A 6 -2.74 -14.49 11.81
C ASP A 6 -1.89 -14.50 10.54
N VAL A 7 -0.60 -14.75 10.72
CA VAL A 7 0.42 -14.67 9.65
C VAL A 7 0.16 -15.73 8.57
N ASP A 8 -0.35 -16.91 8.96
CA ASP A 8 -0.62 -18.02 8.04
C ASP A 8 -1.74 -17.67 7.04
N ARG A 9 -2.62 -16.72 7.41
CA ARG A 9 -3.70 -16.25 6.53
C ARG A 9 -3.28 -15.12 5.60
N LEU A 10 -2.09 -14.54 5.72
CA LEU A 10 -1.67 -13.40 4.90
C LEU A 10 -1.50 -13.75 3.41
N GLY A 11 -1.26 -15.03 3.08
CA GLY A 11 -1.17 -15.51 1.69
C GLY A 11 -2.41 -15.19 0.85
N VAL A 12 -3.59 -15.05 1.47
CA VAL A 12 -4.83 -14.69 0.76
C VAL A 12 -4.74 -13.33 0.05
N ILE A 13 -3.92 -12.41 0.58
CA ILE A 13 -3.73 -11.07 0.00
C ILE A 13 -2.90 -11.18 -1.26
N GLU A 14 -1.82 -11.97 -1.23
CA GLU A 14 -1.01 -12.23 -2.41
C GLU A 14 -1.86 -12.87 -3.52
N ASP A 15 -2.61 -13.92 -3.19
CA ASP A 15 -3.51 -14.59 -4.15
C ASP A 15 -4.52 -13.61 -4.76
N TYR A 16 -5.09 -12.72 -3.94
CA TYR A 16 -5.99 -11.68 -4.42
C TYR A 16 -5.30 -10.72 -5.38
N CYS A 17 -4.13 -10.19 -5.00
CA CYS A 17 -3.37 -9.27 -5.84
C CYS A 17 -2.96 -9.92 -7.17
N GLN A 18 -2.46 -11.16 -7.15
CA GLN A 18 -2.10 -11.93 -8.34
C GLN A 18 -3.31 -12.11 -9.27
N ARG A 19 -4.48 -12.50 -8.74
CA ARG A 19 -5.71 -12.65 -9.55
C ARG A 19 -6.13 -11.35 -10.23
N ASN A 20 -6.06 -10.22 -9.54
CA ASN A 20 -6.47 -8.92 -10.11
C ASN A 20 -5.51 -8.43 -11.20
N VAL A 21 -4.20 -8.70 -11.05
CA VAL A 21 -3.21 -8.42 -12.10
C VAL A 21 -3.42 -9.36 -13.29
N ALA A 22 -3.63 -10.66 -13.05
CA ALA A 22 -3.91 -11.63 -14.11
C ALA A 22 -5.20 -11.29 -14.89
N ALA A 23 -6.22 -10.77 -14.19
CA ALA A 23 -7.47 -10.27 -14.78
C ALA A 23 -7.32 -8.91 -15.49
N LYS A 24 -6.11 -8.33 -15.52
CA LYS A 24 -5.80 -7.02 -16.13
C LYS A 24 -6.62 -5.86 -15.55
N GLN A 25 -7.10 -5.98 -14.32
CA GLN A 25 -7.79 -4.89 -13.63
C GLN A 25 -6.79 -3.83 -13.16
N PHE A 26 -5.57 -4.25 -12.83
CA PHE A 26 -4.45 -3.37 -12.50
C PHE A 26 -3.17 -3.88 -13.20
N PRO A 27 -2.28 -2.98 -13.65
CA PRO A 27 -0.98 -3.40 -14.21
C PRO A 27 -0.06 -3.99 -13.14
N GLY A 28 -0.14 -3.48 -11.91
CA GLY A 28 0.62 -3.96 -10.77
C GLY A 28 0.02 -3.45 -9.46
N ILE A 29 0.31 -4.16 -8.38
CA ILE A 29 -0.20 -3.88 -7.04
C ILE A 29 0.95 -4.02 -6.05
N ALA A 30 1.07 -3.06 -5.14
CA ALA A 30 1.98 -3.11 -3.99
C ALA A 30 1.18 -3.02 -2.69
N TRP A 31 1.59 -3.74 -1.65
CA TRP A 31 0.97 -3.67 -0.34
C TRP A 31 1.98 -3.86 0.80
N ARG A 32 1.63 -3.37 1.99
CA ARG A 32 2.39 -3.51 3.22
C ARG A 32 1.42 -3.56 4.40
N ILE A 33 1.72 -4.40 5.39
CA ILE A 33 0.92 -4.55 6.59
C ILE A 33 1.76 -4.15 7.79
N GLU A 34 1.16 -3.32 8.64
CA GLU A 34 1.75 -2.85 9.90
C GLU A 34 0.79 -3.23 11.02
N PHE A 35 1.26 -3.99 12.00
CA PHE A 35 0.45 -4.43 13.13
C PHE A 35 1.27 -4.50 14.42
N GLU A 36 0.86 -3.73 15.44
CA GLU A 36 1.54 -3.66 16.76
C GLU A 36 3.08 -3.50 16.67
N GLY A 37 3.55 -2.67 15.73
CA GLY A 37 5.00 -2.44 15.51
C GLY A 37 5.71 -3.53 14.70
N GLN A 38 5.00 -4.58 14.29
CA GLN A 38 5.47 -5.56 13.31
C GLN A 38 5.12 -5.08 11.90
N SER A 39 6.15 -4.89 11.08
CA SER A 39 6.02 -4.52 9.67
C SER A 39 6.30 -5.72 8.79
N SER A 40 5.43 -5.98 7.81
CA SER A 40 5.82 -6.79 6.66
C SER A 40 6.78 -6.00 5.76
N ALA A 41 7.63 -6.70 4.99
CA ALA A 41 8.25 -6.07 3.83
C ALA A 41 7.15 -5.63 2.84
N VAL A 42 7.44 -4.60 2.04
CA VAL A 42 6.56 -4.25 0.91
C VAL A 42 6.55 -5.43 -0.06
N GLN A 43 5.35 -5.91 -0.36
CA GLN A 43 5.14 -6.96 -1.36
C GLN A 43 4.63 -6.32 -2.64
N VAL A 44 4.98 -6.91 -3.77
CA VAL A 44 4.64 -6.39 -5.09
C VAL A 44 4.26 -7.52 -6.05
N VAL A 45 3.34 -7.24 -6.96
CA VAL A 45 3.02 -8.10 -8.09
C VAL A 45 2.76 -7.26 -9.34
N GLY A 46 3.17 -7.77 -10.50
CA GLY A 46 2.92 -7.14 -11.80
C GLY A 46 3.94 -6.06 -12.17
N PHE A 47 3.45 -4.99 -12.78
CA PHE A 47 4.26 -4.03 -13.52
C PHE A 47 3.98 -2.58 -13.09
N ALA A 48 5.00 -1.73 -13.21
CA ALA A 48 4.94 -0.29 -12.92
C ALA A 48 4.33 0.54 -14.06
N ASP A 49 3.94 -0.09 -15.17
CA ASP A 49 3.38 0.56 -16.35
C ASP A 49 2.32 -0.29 -17.03
N HIS A 50 1.44 0.37 -17.79
CA HIS A 50 0.38 -0.28 -18.55
C HIS A 50 0.88 -1.12 -19.73
N GLN A 51 2.09 -0.87 -20.23
CA GLN A 51 2.67 -1.64 -21.35
C GLN A 51 3.27 -2.96 -20.86
N LEU A 52 3.24 -3.23 -19.55
CA LEU A 52 3.78 -4.43 -18.91
C LEU A 52 5.26 -4.64 -19.21
N SER A 53 6.00 -3.54 -19.30
CA SER A 53 7.40 -3.52 -19.73
C SER A 53 8.39 -3.38 -18.58
N ARG A 54 7.95 -2.81 -17.45
CA ARG A 54 8.79 -2.57 -16.27
C ARG A 54 8.20 -3.30 -15.07
N PRO A 55 8.90 -4.29 -14.51
CA PRO A 55 8.47 -4.94 -13.28
C PRO A 55 8.22 -3.93 -12.16
N LEU A 56 7.20 -4.18 -11.34
CA LEU A 56 6.94 -3.37 -10.17
C LEU A 56 8.03 -3.59 -9.11
N ARG A 57 8.55 -2.49 -8.54
CA ARG A 57 9.57 -2.51 -7.49
C ARG A 57 8.96 -2.13 -6.14
N ASP A 58 9.54 -2.62 -5.06
CA ASP A 58 9.12 -2.34 -3.68
C ASP A 58 9.31 -0.87 -3.26
N ASP A 59 10.21 -0.15 -3.93
CA ASP A 59 10.45 1.29 -3.79
C ASP A 59 9.74 2.14 -4.87
N GLN A 60 8.77 1.57 -5.60
CA GLN A 60 8.08 2.27 -6.68
C GLN A 60 7.37 3.54 -6.16
N ILE A 61 7.60 4.66 -6.84
CA ILE A 61 6.88 5.91 -6.57
C ILE A 61 5.52 5.88 -7.29
N PHE A 62 4.45 6.10 -6.52
CA PHE A 62 3.07 6.19 -7.01
C PHE A 62 2.53 7.62 -6.93
N ARG A 63 1.62 7.96 -7.86
CA ARG A 63 0.76 9.14 -7.71
C ARG A 63 -0.37 8.78 -6.75
N ILE A 64 -0.40 9.40 -5.58
CA ILE A 64 -1.36 9.05 -4.51
C ILE A 64 -2.69 9.83 -4.58
N TYR A 65 -2.82 10.77 -5.52
CA TYR A 65 -4.02 11.58 -5.76
C TYR A 65 -4.65 12.14 -4.47
N SER A 66 -5.94 11.86 -4.24
CA SER A 66 -6.67 12.37 -3.07
C SER A 66 -6.11 11.91 -1.73
N MET A 67 -5.21 10.92 -1.68
CA MET A 67 -4.48 10.58 -0.45
C MET A 67 -3.47 11.67 -0.02
N THR A 68 -3.31 12.75 -0.80
CA THR A 68 -2.65 13.96 -0.31
C THR A 68 -3.47 14.69 0.76
N LYS A 69 -4.81 14.52 0.79
CA LYS A 69 -5.69 15.26 1.72
C LYS A 69 -5.38 14.95 3.18
N PRO A 70 -5.25 13.69 3.63
CA PRO A 70 -4.86 13.41 5.01
C PRO A 70 -3.52 14.05 5.41
N LEU A 71 -2.55 14.10 4.50
CA LEU A 71 -1.25 14.73 4.77
C LEU A 71 -1.41 16.23 5.03
N ILE A 72 -2.14 16.94 4.15
CA ILE A 72 -2.38 18.37 4.31
C ILE A 72 -3.23 18.66 5.54
N SER A 73 -4.28 17.88 5.78
CA SER A 73 -5.11 18.02 6.98
C SER A 73 -4.30 17.85 8.26
N MET A 74 -3.43 16.84 8.33
CA MET A 74 -2.53 16.64 9.47
C MET A 74 -1.61 17.85 9.67
N LEU A 75 -0.96 18.34 8.61
CA LEU A 75 -0.07 19.51 8.69
C LEU A 75 -0.83 20.76 9.16
N SER A 76 -2.05 20.99 8.66
CA SER A 76 -2.90 22.09 9.11
C SER A 76 -3.27 21.97 10.59
N LEU A 77 -3.62 20.77 11.07
CA LEU A 77 -3.93 20.55 12.48
C LEU A 77 -2.70 20.77 13.39
N MET A 78 -1.50 20.42 12.93
CA MET A 78 -0.25 20.72 13.66
C MET A 78 -0.01 22.22 13.80
N LEU A 79 -0.45 23.05 12.83
CA LEU A 79 -0.38 24.51 12.95
C LEU A 79 -1.41 25.03 13.95
N VAL A 80 -2.65 24.54 13.88
CA VAL A 80 -3.71 24.88 14.83
C VAL A 80 -3.31 24.55 16.27
N GLU A 81 -2.72 23.37 16.50
CA GLU A 81 -2.21 22.96 17.82
C GLU A 81 -1.13 23.90 18.35
N ARG A 82 -0.34 24.51 17.47
CA ARG A 82 0.69 25.51 17.81
C ARG A 82 0.12 26.93 17.96
N GLY A 83 -1.17 27.13 17.75
CA GLY A 83 -1.81 28.45 17.74
C GLY A 83 -1.42 29.33 16.55
N LEU A 84 -1.02 28.72 15.42
CA LEU A 84 -0.70 29.38 14.15
C LEU A 84 -1.87 29.32 13.16
#